data_AF-A0A959LUD3-F1
#
_entry.id   AF-A0A959LUD3-F1
#
_cell.length_a   1.000
_cell.length_b   1.000
_cell.length_c   1.000
_cell.angle_alpha   90.00
_cell.angle_beta   90.00
_cell.angle_gamma   90.00
#
_symmetry.space_group_name_H-M   'P 1'
#
loop_
_entity.id
_entity.type
_entity.pdbx_description
1 polymer ?
#
loop_
_entity_poly.entity_id
_entity_poly.type
_entity_poly.pdbx_seq_one_letter_code
_entity_poly.pdbx_strand_id
1 'polypeptide(L)'
;ALTILLSKKHRVYYYEGMGTDPETAPEVKVTGFKPQGGIRDVIIDKQKFVADLKRKGQLGDKDKTTVLIKPDTNSTYEDMVNILDEMAINDVRVYAIVDITDVDREFIADTEHANNE
;
A
#
# COMPACT_ATOMS: atom_id res chain seq x y z
N ALA A 1 7.65 -2.78 4.93
CA ALA A 1 7.15 -1.54 4.28
C ALA A 1 5.74 -1.82 3.79
N LEU A 2 4.87 -0.81 3.69
CA LEU A 2 3.55 -0.98 3.10
C LEU A 2 3.67 -0.79 1.58
N THR A 3 3.22 -1.76 0.79
CA THR A 3 3.17 -1.64 -0.67
C THR A 3 1.74 -1.39 -1.09
N ILE A 4 1.54 -0.38 -1.94
CA ILE A 4 0.25 0.07 -2.45
C ILE A 4 0.29 -0.03 -3.97
N LEU A 5 -0.65 -0.77 -4.54
CA LEU A 5 -0.85 -0.91 -5.97
C LEU A 5 -2.10 -0.14 -6.39
N LEU A 6 -1.96 0.76 -7.34
CA LEU A 6 -3.10 1.50 -7.90
C LEU A 6 -3.57 0.78 -9.16
N SER A 7 -4.88 0.57 -9.29
CA SER A 7 -5.48 -0.16 -10.41
C SER A 7 -6.73 0.55 -10.93
N LYS A 8 -7.34 -0.03 -11.98
CA LYS A 8 -8.59 0.42 -12.59
C LYS A 8 -9.72 0.66 -11.56
N LYS A 9 -10.69 1.49 -11.94
CA LYS A 9 -11.91 1.79 -11.14
C LYS A 9 -11.61 2.36 -9.75
N HIS A 10 -10.54 3.13 -9.59
CA HIS A 10 -10.10 3.72 -8.30
C HIS A 10 -9.89 2.67 -7.20
N ARG A 11 -9.54 1.43 -7.59
CA ARG A 11 -9.21 0.36 -6.65
C ARG A 11 -7.78 0.49 -6.20
N VAL A 12 -7.59 0.32 -4.90
CA VAL A 12 -6.28 0.34 -4.27
C VAL A 12 -6.05 -1.03 -3.63
N TYR A 13 -5.04 -1.74 -4.10
CA TYR A 13 -4.59 -2.99 -3.50
C TYR A 13 -3.40 -2.70 -2.62
N TYR A 14 -3.24 -3.44 -1.52
CA TYR A 14 -2.12 -3.23 -0.63
C TYR A 14 -1.71 -4.50 0.09
N TYR A 15 -0.44 -4.55 0.47
CA TYR A 15 0.14 -5.62 1.27
C TYR A 15 1.39 -5.17 2.03
N GLU A 16 1.84 -5.99 2.97
CA GLU A 16 3.05 -5.75 3.75
C GLU A 16 4.27 -6.46 3.17
N GLY A 17 5.40 -5.76 3.08
CA GLY A 17 6.66 -6.31 2.61
C GLY A 17 6.89 -6.15 1.11
N MET A 18 7.75 -7.01 0.56
CA MET A 18 8.06 -7.09 -0.86
C MET A 18 7.43 -8.38 -1.40
N GLY A 19 6.59 -8.29 -2.43
CA GLY A 19 5.88 -9.44 -3.00
C GLY A 19 6.75 -10.41 -3.79
N THR A 20 8.08 -10.32 -3.64
CA THR A 20 9.07 -11.14 -4.35
C THR A 20 9.55 -12.33 -3.53
N ASP A 21 9.03 -12.52 -2.32
CA ASP A 21 9.34 -13.70 -1.49
C ASP A 21 8.60 -14.93 -2.06
N PRO A 22 9.31 -15.92 -2.64
CA PRO A 22 8.67 -17.09 -3.24
C PRO A 22 8.10 -18.06 -2.21
N GLU A 23 8.54 -18.02 -0.95
CA GLU A 23 8.10 -18.95 0.09
C GLU A 23 6.84 -18.44 0.81
N THR A 24 6.60 -17.13 0.81
CA THR A 24 5.45 -16.52 1.47
C THR A 24 4.83 -15.45 0.59
N ALA A 25 3.81 -15.84 -0.17
CA ALA A 25 2.98 -14.89 -0.90
C ALA A 25 2.28 -13.94 0.10
N PRO A 26 2.28 -12.62 -0.15
CA PRO A 26 1.65 -11.68 0.75
C PRO A 26 0.12 -11.80 0.72
N GLU A 27 -0.54 -11.55 1.86
CA GLU A 27 -1.99 -11.37 1.89
C GLU A 27 -2.33 -10.00 1.28
N VAL A 28 -2.85 -10.00 0.05
CA VAL A 28 -3.24 -8.78 -0.65
C VAL A 28 -4.68 -8.42 -0.32
N LYS A 29 -4.90 -7.15 0.03
CA LYS A 29 -6.20 -6.59 0.42
C LYS A 29 -6.58 -5.47 -0.53
N VAL A 30 -7.88 -5.27 -0.70
CA VAL A 30 -8.44 -4.24 -1.60
C VAL A 30 -9.23 -3.20 -0.84
N THR A 31 -9.08 -1.93 -1.23
CA THR A 31 -9.82 -0.78 -0.72
C THR A 31 -9.95 0.30 -1.83
N GLY A 32 -10.20 1.55 -1.46
CA GLY A 32 -10.18 2.73 -2.32
C GLY A 32 -9.91 4.01 -1.54
N PHE A 33 -10.23 5.16 -2.13
CA PHE A 33 -9.95 6.49 -1.55
C PHE A 33 -11.07 7.08 -0.66
N LYS A 34 -11.92 6.22 -0.08
CA LYS A 34 -12.98 6.70 0.82
C LYS A 34 -12.38 7.36 2.07
N PRO A 35 -12.94 8.48 2.57
CA PRO A 35 -12.44 9.11 3.80
C PRO A 35 -12.48 8.21 5.04
N GLN A 36 -13.37 7.21 5.05
CA GLN A 36 -13.51 6.19 6.09
C GLN A 36 -13.62 4.82 5.39
N GLY A 37 -12.95 3.81 5.94
CA GLY A 37 -12.81 2.49 5.35
C GLY A 37 -11.94 2.45 4.09
N GLY A 38 -11.15 3.51 3.85
CA GLY A 38 -10.28 3.65 2.68
C GLY A 38 -8.80 3.39 2.99
N ILE A 39 -7.95 3.70 2.01
CA ILE A 39 -6.49 3.56 2.15
C ILE A 39 -5.90 4.40 3.29
N ARG A 40 -6.55 5.52 3.64
CA ARG A 40 -6.16 6.36 4.77
C ARG A 40 -6.08 5.58 6.08
N ASP A 41 -7.08 4.75 6.36
CA ASP A 41 -7.13 3.98 7.61
C ASP A 41 -5.99 2.97 7.67
N VAL A 42 -5.66 2.35 6.54
CA VAL A 42 -4.53 1.41 6.40
C VAL A 42 -3.20 2.13 6.68
N ILE A 43 -3.01 3.33 6.15
CA ILE A 43 -1.79 4.13 6.38
C ILE A 43 -1.67 4.50 7.86
N ILE A 44 -2.76 4.95 8.49
CA ILE A 44 -2.81 5.29 9.91
C ILE A 44 -2.46 4.07 10.76
N ASP A 45 -3.04 2.91 10.47
CA ASP A 45 -2.79 1.69 11.23
C ASP A 45 -1.35 1.19 11.04
N LYS A 46 -0.78 1.36 9.84
CA LYS A 46 0.64 1.13 9.63
C LYS A 46 1.53 2.04 10.48
N GLN A 47 1.22 3.33 10.55
CA GLN A 47 1.98 4.26 11.39
C GLN A 47 1.89 3.91 12.88
N LYS A 48 0.70 3.54 13.36
CA LYS A 48 0.53 3.05 14.74
C LYS A 48 1.35 1.80 15.00
N PHE A 49 1.35 0.86 14.06
CA PHE A 49 2.16 -0.37 14.17
C PHE A 49 3.65 -0.05 14.27
N VAL A 50 4.18 0.79 13.37
CA VAL A 50 5.59 1.21 13.42
C VAL A 50 5.91 1.95 14.72
N ALA A 51 5.02 2.83 15.20
CA ALA A 51 5.20 3.51 16.47
C ALA A 51 5.20 2.54 17.68
N ASP A 52 4.37 1.49 17.63
CA ASP A 52 4.36 0.45 18.66
C ASP A 52 5.66 -0.37 18.70
N LEU A 53 6.16 -0.76 17.52
CA LEU A 53 7.45 -1.44 17.42
C LEU A 53 8.60 -0.60 17.98
N LYS A 54 8.58 0.72 17.77
CA LYS A 54 9.54 1.65 18.39
C LYS A 54 9.43 1.68 19.90
N ARG A 55 8.21 1.79 20.45
CA ARG A 55 8.00 1.76 21.91
C ARG A 55 8.49 0.46 22.53
N LYS A 56 8.38 -0.65 21.80
CA LYS A 56 8.89 -1.98 22.20
C LYS A 56 10.41 -2.14 22.02
N GLY A 57 11.11 -1.13 21.51
CA GLY A 57 12.55 -1.18 21.25
C GLY A 57 12.96 -2.08 20.08
N GLN A 58 12.01 -2.50 19.23
CA GLN A 58 12.27 -3.35 18.06
C GLN A 58 12.69 -2.54 16.83
N LEU A 59 12.35 -1.24 16.82
CA LEU A 59 12.76 -0.26 15.81
C LEU A 59 13.38 0.96 16.49
N GLY A 60 14.34 1.58 15.83
CA GLY A 60 14.99 2.82 16.27
C GLY A 60 14.27 4.08 15.78
N ASP A 61 14.76 5.23 16.22
CA ASP A 61 14.18 6.54 15.86
C ASP A 61 14.25 6.86 14.36
N LYS A 62 15.30 6.32 13.71
CA LYS A 62 15.57 6.46 12.27
C LYS A 62 14.64 5.60 11.41
N ASP A 63 14.08 4.53 11.95
CA ASP A 63 13.14 3.70 11.20
C ASP A 63 11.82 4.46 11.05
N LYS A 64 11.33 4.63 9.82
CA LYS A 64 10.09 5.36 9.55
C LYS A 64 9.12 4.47 8.82
N THR A 65 7.84 4.79 8.92
CA THR A 65 6.82 4.22 8.03
C THR A 65 7.25 4.49 6.60
N THR A 66 7.45 3.40 5.85
CA THR A 66 7.89 3.42 4.45
C THR A 66 6.79 2.86 3.59
N VAL A 67 6.42 3.60 2.55
CA VAL A 67 5.37 3.22 1.60
C VAL A 67 5.94 3.11 0.18
N LEU A 68 5.64 2.02 -0.51
CA LEU A 68 5.89 1.87 -1.94
C LEU A 68 4.59 2.08 -2.70
N ILE A 69 4.60 2.96 -3.69
CA ILE A 69 3.45 3.26 -4.54
C ILE A 69 3.76 2.73 -5.93
N LYS A 70 2.97 1.76 -6.40
CA LYS A 70 3.13 1.12 -7.71
C LYS A 70 1.87 1.33 -8.54
N PRO A 71 1.81 2.37 -9.38
CA PRO A 71 0.69 2.54 -10.28
C PRO A 71 0.74 1.48 -11.39
N ASP A 72 -0.39 0.81 -11.65
CA ASP A 72 -0.55 0.04 -12.87
C ASP A 72 -0.93 0.96 -14.04
N THR A 73 -0.66 0.48 -15.26
CA THR A 73 -0.99 1.14 -16.52
C THR A 73 -2.49 1.44 -16.70
N ASN A 74 -3.34 0.76 -15.93
CA ASN A 74 -4.79 0.94 -15.94
C ASN A 74 -5.31 1.84 -14.81
N SER A 75 -4.43 2.35 -13.95
CA SER A 75 -4.75 3.35 -12.94
C SER A 75 -4.86 4.75 -13.57
N THR A 76 -5.56 5.65 -12.90
CA THR A 76 -5.72 7.02 -13.36
C THR A 76 -4.70 7.97 -12.74
N TYR A 77 -4.45 9.10 -13.38
CA TYR A 77 -3.66 10.18 -12.77
C TYR A 77 -4.30 10.71 -11.47
N GLU A 78 -5.62 10.69 -11.40
CA GLU A 78 -6.36 11.04 -10.18
C GLU A 78 -6.01 10.10 -9.01
N ASP A 79 -5.88 8.79 -9.25
CA ASP A 79 -5.46 7.83 -8.22
C ASP A 79 -4.06 8.13 -7.69
N MET A 80 -3.15 8.53 -8.58
CA MET A 80 -1.80 8.94 -8.20
C MET A 80 -1.81 10.21 -7.32
N VAL A 81 -2.57 11.23 -7.72
CA VAL A 81 -2.68 12.46 -6.92
C VAL A 81 -3.32 12.16 -5.56
N ASN A 82 -4.40 11.38 -5.53
CA ASN A 82 -5.10 11.03 -4.30
C ASN A 82 -4.17 10.27 -3.33
N ILE A 83 -3.34 9.34 -3.79
CA ILE A 83 -2.43 8.64 -2.88
C ILE A 83 -1.31 9.55 -2.36
N LEU A 84 -0.82 10.49 -3.17
CA LEU A 84 0.17 11.47 -2.74
C LEU A 84 -0.41 12.44 -1.71
N ASP A 85 -1.67 12.85 -1.89
CA ASP A 85 -2.40 13.62 -0.89
C ASP A 85 -2.54 12.84 0.41
N GLU A 86 -2.83 11.53 0.36
CA GLU A 86 -2.85 10.70 1.57
C GLU A 86 -1.47 10.60 2.25
N MET A 87 -0.37 10.57 1.49
CA MET A 87 0.98 10.64 2.09
C MET A 87 1.19 11.97 2.80
N ALA A 88 0.77 13.08 2.20
CA ALA A 88 0.89 14.41 2.78
C ALA A 88 0.00 14.61 4.02
N ILE A 89 -1.27 14.21 3.94
CA ILE A 89 -2.26 14.31 5.03
C ILE A 89 -1.81 13.53 6.26
N ASN A 90 -1.21 12.35 6.08
CA ASN A 90 -0.77 11.49 7.17
C ASN A 90 0.71 11.73 7.58
N ASP A 91 1.40 12.74 7.03
CA ASP A 91 2.83 13.01 7.26
C ASP A 91 3.73 11.76 7.04
N VAL A 92 3.44 10.98 6.00
CA VAL A 92 4.31 9.87 5.56
C VAL A 92 5.46 10.45 4.75
N ARG A 93 6.64 10.56 5.40
CA ARG A 93 7.81 11.23 4.82
C ARG A 93 8.69 10.36 3.93
N VAL A 94 8.53 9.04 4.02
CA VAL A 94 9.36 8.08 3.27
C VAL A 94 8.44 7.27 2.38
N TYR A 95 8.39 7.65 1.11
CA TYR A 95 7.70 6.89 0.08
C TYR A 95 8.45 6.95 -1.25
N ALA A 96 8.22 5.96 -2.09
CA ALA A 96 8.77 5.91 -3.45
C ALA A 96 7.69 5.46 -4.42
N ILE A 97 7.64 6.13 -5.58
CA ILE A 97 6.87 5.65 -6.73
C ILE A 97 7.81 4.78 -7.55
N VAL A 98 7.42 3.53 -7.77
CA VAL A 98 8.23 2.54 -8.51
C VAL A 98 7.35 1.80 -9.49
N ASP A 99 7.95 1.26 -10.55
CA ASP A 99 7.22 0.52 -11.55
C ASP A 99 6.58 -0.74 -10.96
N ILE A 100 5.34 -1.02 -11.38
CA ILE A 100 4.64 -2.25 -11.03
C ILE A 100 5.31 -3.44 -11.74
N THR A 101 5.42 -4.57 -11.04
CA THR A 101 5.95 -5.81 -11.62
C THR A 101 4.84 -6.73 -12.10
N ASP A 102 5.16 -7.73 -12.91
CA ASP A 102 4.17 -8.72 -13.35
C ASP A 102 3.59 -9.52 -12.17
N VAL A 103 4.41 -9.85 -11.18
CA VAL A 103 3.97 -10.51 -9.93
C VAL A 103 2.96 -9.64 -9.17
N ASP A 104 3.16 -8.32 -9.12
CA ASP A 104 2.19 -7.41 -8.49
C ASP A 104 0.84 -7.41 -9.25
N ARG A 105 0.88 -7.53 -10.59
CA ARG A 105 -0.34 -7.63 -11.41
C ARG A 105 -1.07 -8.95 -11.21
N GLU A 106 -0.33 -10.05 -11.05
CA GLU A 106 -0.90 -11.36 -10.70
C GLU A 106 -1.65 -11.28 -9.37
N PHE A 107 -1.07 -10.63 -8.35
CA PHE A 107 -1.77 -10.43 -7.07
C PHE A 107 -3.07 -9.63 -7.20
N ILE A 108 -3.09 -8.60 -8.05
CA ILE A 108 -4.33 -7.85 -8.35
C ILE A 108 -5.36 -8.79 -8.95
N ALA A 109 -4.99 -9.56 -9.98
CA ALA A 109 -5.89 -10.49 -10.67
C ALA A 109 -6.44 -11.56 -9.72
N ASP A 110 -5.57 -12.20 -8.92
CA ASP A 110 -5.98 -13.20 -7.93
C ASP A 110 -6.96 -12.63 -6.91
N THR A 111 -6.72 -11.38 -6.46
CA THR A 111 -7.61 -10.69 -5.52
C THR A 111 -8.95 -10.34 -6.17
N GLU A 112 -8.99 -9.96 -7.45
CA GLU A 112 -10.23 -9.73 -8.20
C GLU A 112 -11.04 -11.04 -8.31
N HIS A 113 -10.38 -12.13 -8.75
CA HIS A 113 -10.99 -13.45 -8.85
C HIS A 113 -11.57 -13.95 -7.53
N ALA A 114 -10.85 -13.78 -6.42
CA ALA A 114 -11.33 -14.17 -5.09
C ALA A 114 -12.56 -13.39 -4.62
N ASN A 115 -12.74 -12.15 -5.11
CA ASN A 115 -13.87 -11.29 -4.76
C ASN A 115 -15.05 -11.38 -5.75
N ASN A 116 -14.97 -12.27 -6.75
CA ASN A 116 -15.92 -12.39 -7.87
C ASN A 116 -16.05 -11.10 -8.71
N GLU A 117 -14.94 -10.36 -8.87
CA GLU A 117 -14.84 -9.14 -9.69
C GLU A 117 -14.14 -9.36 -11.03
#